data_AF-A0A699WXZ2-F1
#
_entry.id   AF-A0A699WXZ2-F1
#
_cell.length_a   1.000
_cell.length_b   1.000
_cell.length_c   1.000
_cell.angle_alpha   90.00
_cell.angle_beta   90.00
_cell.angle_gamma   90.00
#
_symmetry.space_group_name_H-M   'P 1'
#
loop_
_entity.id
_entity.type
_entity.pdbx_description
1 polymer ?
#
loop_
_entity_poly.entity_id
_entity_poly.type
_entity_poly.pdbx_seq_one_letter_code
_entity_poly.pdbx_strand_id
1 'polypeptide(L)'
;RPVYPLSPKREVKKGVKLPDYSKDGIPRSEQVFVNRNKIAILTKEEQDGMRKVCRLAREVLDIAAAAAKPGVTTDYIDEIVHNACMERDVRNHVPNMREFD
;
A
#
# COMPACT_ATOMS: atom_id res chain seq x y z
N ARG A 1 -3.90 5.47 23.52
CA ARG A 1 -4.91 6.45 23.06
C ARG A 1 -4.48 6.94 21.69
N PRO A 2 -5.38 7.08 20.70
CA PRO A 2 -5.03 7.72 19.44
C PRO A 2 -4.55 9.15 19.70
N VAL A 3 -3.53 9.57 18.96
CA VAL A 3 -2.93 10.91 19.07
C VAL A 3 -3.35 11.70 17.84
N TYR A 4 -4.27 12.63 18.04
CA TYR A 4 -4.77 13.55 17.01
C TYR A 4 -4.10 14.92 17.16
N PRO A 5 -4.03 15.74 16.10
CA PRO A 5 -4.59 15.52 14.76
C PRO A 5 -3.70 14.65 13.87
N LEU A 6 -4.31 13.83 13.02
CA LEU A 6 -3.62 13.09 11.97
C LEU A 6 -3.16 14.03 10.86
N SER A 7 -2.02 13.73 10.25
CA SER A 7 -1.54 14.46 9.07
C SER A 7 -2.53 14.33 7.89
N PRO A 8 -2.66 15.36 7.03
CA PRO A 8 -3.52 15.32 5.86
C PRO A 8 -3.10 14.20 4.89
N LYS A 9 -4.07 13.66 4.13
CA LYS A 9 -3.81 12.61 3.13
C LYS A 9 -2.77 13.09 2.11
N ARG A 10 -1.70 12.31 1.94
CA ARG A 10 -0.60 12.62 1.03
C ARG A 10 -0.97 12.28 -0.41
N GLU A 11 -0.63 13.19 -1.34
CA GLU A 11 -0.94 13.01 -2.76
C GLU A 11 -0.09 11.88 -3.39
N VAL A 12 -0.71 11.14 -4.31
CA VAL A 12 -0.05 10.11 -5.11
C VAL A 12 0.37 10.72 -6.45
N LYS A 13 1.59 10.43 -6.89
CA LYS A 13 2.14 10.91 -8.17
C LYS A 13 1.23 10.53 -9.35
N LYS A 14 0.96 11.49 -10.24
CA LYS A 14 0.18 11.29 -11.48
C LYS A 14 0.95 10.35 -12.41
N GLY A 15 0.44 9.13 -12.61
CA GLY A 15 1.04 8.11 -13.50
C GLY A 15 1.07 6.69 -12.92
N VAL A 16 0.89 6.54 -11.60
CA VAL A 16 0.81 5.24 -10.95
C VAL A 16 -0.54 4.57 -11.24
N LYS A 17 -0.55 3.27 -11.58
CA LYS A 17 -1.80 2.51 -11.79
C LYS A 17 -2.57 2.41 -10.47
N LEU A 18 -3.77 3.00 -10.44
CA LEU A 18 -4.65 3.01 -9.27
C LEU A 18 -5.64 1.83 -9.32
N PRO A 19 -5.91 1.16 -8.19
CA PRO A 19 -6.93 0.13 -8.08
C PRO A 19 -8.33 0.74 -8.12
N ASP A 20 -9.31 -0.13 -8.28
CA ASP A 20 -10.75 0.18 -8.29
C ASP A 20 -11.22 0.95 -7.05
N TYR A 21 -10.69 0.65 -5.86
CA TYR A 21 -11.04 1.34 -4.61
C TYR A 21 -10.32 2.68 -4.40
N SER A 22 -9.40 3.10 -5.27
CA SER A 22 -8.62 4.31 -5.03
C SER A 22 -9.42 5.60 -5.12
N LYS A 23 -10.63 5.58 -5.70
CA LYS A 23 -11.51 6.74 -5.79
C LYS A 23 -12.61 6.71 -4.73
N ASP A 24 -13.28 5.55 -4.61
CA ASP A 24 -14.52 5.43 -3.85
C ASP A 24 -14.36 4.63 -2.54
N GLY A 25 -13.16 4.12 -2.25
CA GLY A 25 -12.88 3.32 -1.05
C GLY A 25 -13.49 1.91 -1.03
N ILE A 26 -14.24 1.54 -2.06
CA ILE A 26 -14.98 0.27 -2.14
C ILE A 26 -14.24 -0.70 -3.07
N PRO A 27 -13.64 -1.79 -2.55
CA PRO A 27 -12.96 -2.80 -3.37
C PRO A 27 -14.00 -3.73 -4.01
N ARG A 28 -14.57 -3.31 -5.14
CA ARG A 28 -15.62 -4.05 -5.85
C ARG A 28 -15.10 -5.40 -6.38
N SER A 29 -13.84 -5.45 -6.80
CA SER A 29 -13.18 -6.68 -7.26
C SER A 29 -13.01 -7.72 -6.14
N GLU A 30 -12.77 -7.30 -4.90
CA GLU A 30 -12.60 -8.19 -3.75
C GLU A 30 -13.94 -8.60 -3.09
N GLN A 31 -15.00 -7.82 -3.30
CA GLN A 31 -16.35 -8.11 -2.79
C GLN A 31 -17.11 -9.16 -3.61
N VAL A 32 -16.51 -9.70 -4.68
CA VAL A 32 -17.12 -10.76 -5.49
C VAL A 32 -17.16 -12.07 -4.68
N PHE A 33 -18.26 -12.29 -3.98
CA PHE A 33 -18.55 -13.47 -3.14
C PHE A 33 -18.43 -14.81 -3.87
N VAL A 34 -18.47 -14.81 -5.21
CA VAL A 34 -18.54 -16.01 -6.07
C VAL A 34 -17.26 -16.86 -6.02
N ASN A 35 -16.12 -16.30 -5.59
CA ASN A 35 -14.81 -16.98 -5.64
C ASN A 35 -14.16 -17.27 -4.27
N ARG A 36 -14.90 -17.19 -3.16
CA ARG A 36 -14.33 -17.40 -1.80
C ARG A 36 -13.57 -18.73 -1.62
N ASN A 37 -13.97 -19.77 -2.33
CA ASN A 37 -13.33 -21.10 -2.27
C ASN A 37 -12.46 -21.41 -3.50
N LYS A 38 -12.29 -20.47 -4.43
CA LYS A 38 -11.51 -20.68 -5.66
C LYS A 38 -10.17 -19.98 -5.54
N ILE A 39 -9.13 -20.76 -5.26
CA ILE A 39 -7.75 -20.26 -5.25
C ILE A 39 -7.31 -20.02 -6.68
N ALA A 40 -6.86 -18.79 -6.98
CA ALA A 40 -6.30 -18.46 -8.28
C ALA A 40 -4.93 -19.14 -8.46
N ILE A 41 -4.81 -19.98 -9.49
CA ILE A 41 -3.52 -20.54 -9.91
C ILE A 41 -2.89 -19.56 -10.87
N LEU A 42 -1.81 -18.90 -10.42
CA LEU A 42 -1.13 -17.85 -11.18
C LEU A 42 -0.33 -18.44 -12.35
N THR A 43 -0.41 -17.77 -13.49
CA THR A 43 0.44 -18.02 -14.66
C THR A 43 1.89 -17.60 -14.38
N LYS A 44 2.83 -18.02 -15.24
CA LYS A 44 4.26 -17.71 -15.06
C LYS A 44 4.54 -16.20 -15.05
N GLU A 45 3.85 -15.44 -15.91
CA GLU A 45 3.97 -13.98 -15.99
C GLU A 45 3.46 -13.29 -14.71
N GLU A 46 2.33 -13.75 -14.17
CA GLU A 46 1.78 -13.23 -12.92
C GLU A 46 2.66 -13.57 -11.71
N GLN A 47 3.29 -14.76 -11.70
CA GLN A 47 4.26 -15.14 -10.66
C GLN A 47 5.50 -14.24 -10.69
N ASP A 48 6.03 -13.92 -11.88
CA ASP A 48 7.16 -13.00 -12.02
C ASP A 48 6.78 -11.57 -11.59
N GLY A 49 5.55 -11.13 -11.90
CA GLY A 49 4.98 -9.91 -11.37
C GLY A 49 4.94 -9.89 -9.84
N MET A 50 4.43 -10.96 -9.21
CA MET A 50 4.37 -11.08 -7.75
C MET A 50 5.75 -11.06 -7.11
N ARG A 51 6.72 -11.78 -7.68
CA ARG A 51 8.12 -11.78 -7.21
C ARG A 51 8.72 -10.37 -7.26
N LYS A 52 8.47 -9.61 -8.32
CA LYS A 52 8.94 -8.24 -8.45
C LYS A 52 8.32 -7.34 -7.38
N VAL A 53 6.99 -7.41 -7.19
CA VAL A 53 6.28 -6.59 -6.20
C VAL A 53 6.71 -6.93 -4.77
N CYS A 54 6.83 -8.22 -4.43
CA CYS A 54 7.28 -8.63 -3.09
C CYS A 54 8.71 -8.18 -2.76
N ARG A 55 9.62 -8.15 -3.74
CA ARG A 55 10.98 -7.61 -3.54
C ARG A 55 10.96 -6.12 -3.23
N LEU A 56 10.20 -5.34 -4.02
CA LEU A 56 10.07 -3.90 -3.80
C LEU A 56 9.41 -3.60 -2.45
N ALA A 57 8.39 -4.38 -2.06
CA ALA A 57 7.75 -4.24 -0.76
C ALA A 57 8.73 -4.52 0.41
N ARG A 58 9.64 -5.49 0.25
CA ARG A 58 10.67 -5.76 1.27
C ARG A 58 11.64 -4.58 1.41
N GLU A 59 12.11 -4.01 0.30
CA GLU A 59 12.98 -2.83 0.36
C GLU A 59 12.32 -1.65 1.09
N VAL A 60 11.04 -1.39 0.82
CA VAL A 60 10.28 -0.33 1.51
C VAL A 60 10.15 -0.63 3.00
N LEU A 61 9.90 -1.89 3.37
CA LEU A 61 9.82 -2.31 4.77
C LEU A 61 11.16 -2.14 5.49
N ASP A 62 12.28 -2.44 4.83
CA ASP A 62 13.61 -2.29 5.41
C ASP A 62 13.95 -0.81 5.66
N ILE A 63 13.52 0.10 4.77
CA ILE A 63 13.64 1.55 4.98
C ILE A 63 12.80 2.00 6.19
N ALA A 64 11.57 1.49 6.30
CA ALA A 64 10.71 1.78 7.46
C ALA A 64 11.32 1.29 8.77
N ALA A 65 11.91 0.09 8.77
CA ALA A 65 12.59 -0.48 9.93
C ALA A 65 13.83 0.34 10.34
N ALA A 66 14.60 0.88 9.38
CA ALA A 66 15.73 1.75 9.67
C ALA A 66 15.32 3.10 10.29
N ALA A 67 14.12 3.59 9.97
CA ALA A 67 13.54 4.81 10.53
C ALA A 67 12.90 4.60 11.91
N ALA A 68 12.58 3.36 12.29
CA ALA A 68 11.95 3.02 13.56
C ALA A 68 12.93 3.18 14.74
N LYS A 69 12.91 4.34 15.41
CA LYS A 69 13.71 4.66 16.59
C LYS A 69 12.83 5.25 17.70
N PRO A 70 13.21 5.08 18.99
CA PRO A 70 12.48 5.71 20.09
C PRO A 70 12.36 7.24 19.90
N GLY A 71 11.14 7.76 20.00
CA GLY A 71 10.84 9.19 19.78
C GLY A 71 10.36 9.55 18.38
N VAL A 72 10.37 8.60 17.44
CA VAL A 72 9.84 8.81 16.08
C VAL A 72 8.32 8.58 16.07
N THR A 73 7.57 9.48 15.41
CA THR A 73 6.13 9.34 15.25
C THR A 73 5.79 8.36 14.12
N THR A 74 4.66 7.66 14.26
CA THR A 74 4.15 6.77 13.20
C THR A 74 3.86 7.53 11.91
N ASP A 75 3.45 8.80 12.01
CA ASP A 75 3.20 9.68 10.86
C ASP A 75 4.46 9.99 10.04
N TYR A 76 5.62 10.04 10.71
CA TYR A 76 6.92 10.21 10.06
C TYR A 76 7.36 8.93 9.34
N ILE A 77 7.11 7.76 9.93
CA ILE A 77 7.38 6.48 9.28
C ILE A 77 6.49 6.31 8.05
N ASP A 78 5.20 6.68 8.14
CA ASP A 78 4.30 6.68 6.98
C ASP A 78 4.79 7.60 5.86
N GLU A 79 5.37 8.76 6.19
CA GLU A 79 5.95 9.68 5.20
C GLU A 79 7.07 9.02 4.40
N ILE A 80 7.99 8.38 5.11
CA ILE A 80 9.13 7.70 4.51
C ILE A 80 8.66 6.55 3.63
N VAL A 81 7.68 5.77 4.10
CA VAL A 81 7.10 4.67 3.33
C VAL A 81 6.40 5.19 2.08
N HIS A 82 5.62 6.27 2.18
CA HIS A 82 4.91 6.87 1.06
C HIS A 82 5.90 7.37 0.00
N ASN A 83 6.95 8.09 0.42
CA ASN A 83 7.98 8.59 -0.49
C ASN A 83 8.75 7.44 -1.15
N ALA A 84 9.16 6.43 -0.39
CA ALA A 84 9.86 5.25 -0.91
C ALA A 84 9.01 4.43 -1.91
N CYS A 85 7.68 4.42 -1.72
CA CYS A 85 6.72 3.85 -2.66
C CYS A 85 6.68 4.66 -3.97
N MET A 86 6.56 5.99 -3.88
CA MET A 86 6.50 6.88 -5.05
C MET A 86 7.78 6.87 -5.88
N GLU A 87 8.95 6.72 -5.26
CA GLU A 87 10.24 6.60 -5.96
C GLU A 87 10.35 5.30 -6.79
N ARG A 88 9.71 4.22 -6.32
CA ARG A 88 9.74 2.91 -6.99
C ARG A 88 8.61 2.74 -8.01
N ASP A 89 7.81 3.79 -8.25
CA ASP A 89 6.53 3.76 -8.97
C ASP A 89 5.60 2.62 -8.47
N VAL A 90 5.77 2.21 -7.20
CA VAL A 90 4.91 1.23 -6.53
C VAL A 90 3.89 2.01 -5.73
N ARG A 91 2.61 1.75 -5.96
CA ARG A 91 1.55 2.40 -5.22
C ARG A 91 1.51 1.90 -3.77
N ASN A 92 1.48 2.81 -2.80
CA ASN A 92 1.10 2.46 -1.44
C ASN A 92 -0.37 2.00 -1.42
N HIS A 93 -0.62 0.78 -0.93
CA HIS A 93 -1.94 0.16 -0.96
C HIS A 93 -2.98 0.90 -0.10
N VAL A 94 -2.50 1.51 0.98
CA VAL A 94 -3.26 1.93 2.17
C VAL A 94 -4.10 3.22 2.04
N PRO A 95 -3.75 4.28 1.29
CA PRO A 95 -4.35 5.61 1.49
C PRO A 95 -5.87 5.75 1.29
N ASN A 96 -6.50 4.79 0.60
CA ASN A 96 -7.94 4.85 0.33
C ASN A 96 -8.65 3.48 0.39
N MET A 97 -8.03 2.44 0.96
CA MET A 97 -8.73 1.17 1.11
C MET A 97 -9.68 1.27 2.32
N ARG A 98 -10.97 1.42 2.03
CA ARG A 98 -12.11 1.42 2.97
C ARG A 98 -11.83 2.15 4.29
N GLU A 99 -11.74 3.48 4.20
CA GLU A 99 -11.75 4.45 5.32
C GLU A 99 -11.14 3.90 6.62
N PHE A 100 -9.80 3.90 6.70
CA PHE A 100 -9.06 3.72 7.94
C PHE A 100 -9.32 4.91 8.89
N ASP A 101 -10.46 4.88 9.58
CA ASP A 101 -10.76 5.64 10.80
C ASP A 101 -10.81 4.69 12.01
#